data_AF-A0A256BMQ4-F1
#
_entry.id   AF-A0A256BMQ4-F1
#
_cell.length_a   1.000
_cell.length_b   1.000
_cell.length_c   1.000
_cell.angle_alpha   90.00
_cell.angle_beta   90.00
_cell.angle_gamma   90.00
#
_symmetry.space_group_name_H-M   'P 1'
#
loop_
_entity.id
_entity.type
_entity.pdbx_description
1 polymer ?
#
loop_
_entity_poly.entity_id
_entity_poly.type
_entity_poly.pdbx_seq_one_letter_code
_entity_poly.pdbx_strand_id
1 'polypeptide(L)'
;RNSLYHIQYRAFKVFNKEAKQDRYSCKQLLDKAFPAVPYSEGRYINVNGNKSPYDGDMVYWSERNSKLYDNMTSKTLNKQNHSCKICGLKFVDDERVHLHHIDGNHNNRKPNNLVAIHESCHDYHHMSKSVS
;
A
#
# COMPACT_ATOMS: atom_id res chain seq x y z
N ARG A 1 13.57 -7.35 14.22
CA ARG A 1 13.59 -6.83 15.60
C ARG A 1 12.41 -7.32 16.44
N ASN A 2 11.25 -7.67 15.85
CA ASN A 2 10.10 -8.24 16.58
C ASN A 2 10.02 -9.76 16.33
N SER A 3 10.79 -10.55 17.08
CA SER A 3 10.71 -12.02 17.04
C SER A 3 10.43 -12.54 18.44
N LEU A 4 9.43 -13.41 18.56
CA LEU A 4 9.10 -14.08 19.82
C LEU A 4 10.06 -15.25 20.13
N TYR A 5 11.11 -15.44 19.32
CA TYR A 5 12.04 -16.56 19.43
C TYR A 5 12.57 -16.78 20.85
N HIS A 6 13.02 -15.74 21.55
CA HIS A 6 13.58 -15.89 22.90
C HIS A 6 12.53 -16.37 23.92
N ILE A 7 11.27 -15.94 23.76
CA ILE A 7 10.16 -16.34 24.63
C ILE A 7 9.76 -17.78 24.31
N GLN A 8 9.62 -18.13 23.03
CA GLN A 8 9.33 -19.50 22.58
C GLN A 8 10.42 -20.49 23.02
N TYR A 9 11.69 -20.12 22.87
CA TYR A 9 12.82 -20.97 23.27
C TYR A 9 12.89 -21.17 24.80
N ARG A 10 12.54 -20.15 25.59
CA ARG A 10 12.40 -20.30 27.04
C ARG A 10 11.26 -21.26 27.40
N ALA A 11 10.09 -21.11 26.78
CA ALA A 11 8.96 -22.01 26.99
C ALA A 11 9.32 -23.46 26.62
N PHE A 12 10.01 -23.66 25.49
CA PHE A 12 10.51 -24.96 25.05
C PHE A 12 11.39 -25.63 26.12
N LYS A 13 12.35 -24.88 26.69
CA LYS A 13 13.24 -25.40 27.74
C LYS A 13 12.50 -25.81 29.00
N VAL A 14 11.40 -25.15 29.33
CA VAL A 14 10.57 -25.50 30.49
C VAL A 14 9.81 -26.77 30.22
N PHE A 15 9.10 -26.86 29.08
CA PHE A 15 8.36 -28.06 28.70
C PHE A 15 9.28 -29.29 28.60
N ASN A 16 10.46 -29.14 28.00
CA ASN A 16 11.41 -30.23 27.81
C ASN A 16 12.10 -30.71 29.12
N LYS A 17 11.85 -30.04 30.25
CA LYS A 17 12.28 -30.50 31.58
C LYS A 17 11.20 -31.30 32.31
N GLU A 18 9.96 -31.30 31.82
CA GLU A 18 8.89 -32.08 32.41
C GLU A 18 9.02 -33.56 32.03
N ALA A 19 9.07 -34.46 33.01
CA ALA A 19 9.25 -35.90 32.78
C ALA A 19 8.13 -36.55 31.94
N LYS A 20 6.94 -35.93 31.88
CA LYS A 20 5.77 -36.39 31.12
C LYS A 20 5.77 -35.93 29.66
N GLN A 21 6.69 -35.04 29.28
CA GLN A 21 6.75 -34.47 27.94
C GLN A 21 7.95 -35.03 27.19
N ASP A 22 7.73 -35.30 25.92
CA ASP A 22 8.76 -35.58 24.93
C ASP A 22 8.93 -34.40 23.96
N ARG A 23 9.84 -34.54 23.00
CA ARG A 23 10.11 -33.51 22.01
C ARG A 23 8.87 -33.11 21.19
N TYR A 24 7.99 -34.06 20.88
CA TYR A 24 6.84 -33.85 19.99
C TYR A 24 5.69 -33.16 20.73
N SER A 25 5.38 -33.61 21.94
CA SER A 25 4.42 -32.98 22.86
C SER A 25 4.85 -31.57 23.27
N CYS A 26 6.14 -31.34 23.52
CA CYS A 26 6.68 -30.00 23.74
C CYS A 26 6.43 -29.06 22.54
N LYS A 27 6.58 -29.58 21.31
CA LYS A 27 6.28 -28.80 20.10
C LYS A 27 4.80 -28.45 20.00
N GLN A 28 3.90 -29.41 20.27
CA GLN A 28 2.46 -29.15 20.27
C GLN A 28 2.05 -28.10 21.31
N LEU A 29 2.65 -28.13 22.51
CA LEU A 29 2.42 -27.12 23.54
C LEU A 29 2.91 -25.74 23.12
N LEU A 30 4.06 -25.66 22.42
CA LEU A 30 4.55 -24.41 21.85
C LEU A 30 3.62 -23.86 20.78
N ASP A 31 3.19 -24.69 19.83
CA ASP A 31 2.30 -24.27 18.74
C ASP A 31 0.94 -23.78 19.31
N LYS A 32 0.49 -24.38 20.42
CA LYS A 32 -0.71 -23.95 21.15
C LYS A 32 -0.51 -22.64 21.92
N ALA A 33 0.65 -22.45 22.55
CA ALA A 33 0.96 -21.25 23.35
C ALA A 33 1.32 -20.03 22.48
N PHE A 34 1.89 -20.26 21.30
CA PHE A 34 2.32 -19.24 20.35
C PHE A 34 1.70 -19.51 18.98
N PRO A 35 0.37 -19.43 18.84
CA PRO A 35 -0.29 -19.70 17.59
C PRO A 35 0.13 -18.68 16.52
N ALA A 36 0.20 -19.14 15.27
CA ALA A 36 0.39 -18.25 14.13
C ALA A 36 -0.83 -17.33 14.01
N VAL A 37 -0.63 -16.03 14.18
CA VAL A 37 -1.66 -15.02 13.94
C VAL A 37 -1.60 -14.59 12.46
N PRO A 38 -2.74 -14.48 11.76
CA PRO A 38 -2.77 -14.17 10.33
C PRO A 38 -2.47 -12.70 10.03
N TYR A 39 -2.50 -11.81 11.03
CA TYR A 39 -2.22 -10.39 10.86
C TYR A 39 -0.86 -10.02 11.44
N SER A 40 -0.22 -9.00 10.86
CA SER A 40 1.03 -8.43 11.34
C SER A 40 0.85 -6.97 11.73
N GLU A 41 1.32 -6.60 12.92
CA GLU A 41 1.46 -5.21 13.31
C GLU A 41 2.63 -4.58 12.55
N GLY A 42 2.43 -3.38 11.98
CA GLY A 42 3.45 -2.72 11.16
C GLY A 42 3.54 -3.21 9.71
N ARG A 43 2.46 -3.81 9.16
CA ARG A 43 2.39 -4.15 7.72
C ARG A 43 2.54 -2.95 6.79
N TYR A 44 2.27 -1.74 7.29
CA TYR A 44 2.36 -0.49 6.54
C TYR A 44 3.69 0.21 6.81
N ILE A 45 4.25 0.83 5.78
CA ILE A 45 5.47 1.63 5.89
C ILE A 45 5.13 2.89 6.69
N ASN A 46 5.82 3.15 7.80
CA ASN A 46 5.60 4.35 8.62
C ASN A 46 5.91 5.65 7.85
N VAL A 47 5.34 6.76 8.30
CA VAL A 47 5.76 8.10 7.85
C VAL A 47 7.20 8.32 8.29
N ASN A 48 8.02 8.98 7.47
CA ASN A 48 9.39 9.31 7.86
C ASN A 48 9.33 10.32 9.01
N GLY A 49 10.10 10.10 10.08
CA GLY A 49 9.86 10.72 11.40
C GLY A 49 9.83 12.26 11.41
N ASN A 50 10.53 12.92 10.48
CA ASN A 50 10.58 14.37 10.37
C ASN A 50 9.61 14.97 9.34
N LYS A 51 8.73 14.14 8.74
CA LYS A 51 7.77 14.59 7.72
C LYS A 51 6.46 15.04 8.36
N SER A 52 5.91 16.13 7.84
CA SER A 52 4.58 16.67 8.19
C SER A 52 3.75 16.83 6.92
N PRO A 53 2.45 16.49 6.90
CA PRO A 53 1.60 16.76 5.73
C PRO A 53 1.62 18.22 5.26
N TYR A 54 2.05 19.14 6.14
CA TYR A 54 2.15 20.58 5.89
C TYR A 54 3.59 21.06 5.69
N ASP A 55 4.58 20.16 5.52
CA ASP A 55 5.99 20.53 5.29
C ASP A 55 6.32 21.00 3.86
N GLY A 56 5.33 20.97 2.97
CA GLY A 56 5.48 21.37 1.57
C GLY A 56 6.21 20.33 0.70
N ASP A 57 6.55 19.14 1.21
CA ASP A 57 7.14 18.07 0.41
C ASP A 57 6.08 17.29 -0.38
N MET A 58 5.53 17.96 -1.38
CA MET A 58 4.51 17.43 -2.27
C MET A 58 4.96 16.16 -3.00
N VAL A 59 6.26 15.97 -3.21
CA VAL A 59 6.81 14.77 -3.87
C VAL A 59 6.69 13.57 -2.93
N TYR A 60 7.20 13.69 -1.69
CA TYR A 60 7.10 12.62 -0.70
C TYR A 60 5.65 12.19 -0.45
N TRP A 61 4.77 13.17 -0.26
CA TRP A 61 3.35 12.89 0.01
C TRP A 61 2.64 12.29 -1.20
N SER A 62 2.96 12.74 -2.41
CA SER A 62 2.37 12.14 -3.62
C SER A 62 2.85 10.72 -3.90
N GLU A 63 4.13 10.45 -3.73
CA GLU A 63 4.69 9.09 -3.82
C GLU A 63 4.04 8.16 -2.79
N ARG A 64 3.85 8.66 -1.56
CA ARG A 64 3.20 7.91 -0.49
C ARG A 64 1.74 7.61 -0.80
N ASN A 65 0.97 8.60 -1.26
CA ASN A 65 -0.44 8.44 -1.61
C ASN A 65 -0.62 7.48 -2.79
N SER A 66 0.33 7.45 -3.74
CA SER A 66 0.26 6.52 -4.87
C SER A 66 0.28 5.04 -4.47
N LYS A 67 0.87 4.70 -3.31
CA LYS A 67 0.90 3.33 -2.75
C LYS A 67 -0.45 2.87 -2.22
N LEU A 68 -1.44 3.77 -2.09
CA LEU A 68 -2.82 3.42 -1.76
C LEU A 68 -3.56 2.84 -2.95
N TYR A 69 -3.01 2.99 -4.16
CA TYR A 69 -3.58 2.46 -5.39
C TYR A 69 -2.83 1.21 -5.82
N ASP A 70 -3.57 0.22 -6.31
CA ASP A 70 -3.04 -1.03 -6.86
C ASP A 70 -3.11 -1.06 -8.40
N ASN A 71 -2.52 -2.10 -8.99
CA ASN A 71 -2.66 -2.45 -10.41
C ASN A 71 -2.22 -1.35 -11.40
N MET A 72 -3.09 -1.01 -12.34
CA MET A 72 -2.79 -0.08 -13.43
C MET A 72 -2.65 1.35 -12.94
N THR A 73 -3.42 1.76 -11.93
CA THR A 73 -3.35 3.12 -11.38
C THR A 73 -1.98 3.40 -10.79
N SER A 74 -1.47 2.49 -9.95
CA SER A 74 -0.12 2.59 -9.37
C SER A 74 0.98 2.68 -10.44
N LYS A 75 0.90 1.82 -11.46
CA LYS A 75 1.87 1.80 -12.58
C LYS A 75 1.86 3.10 -13.37
N THR A 76 0.67 3.64 -13.65
CA THR A 76 0.51 4.89 -14.39
C THR A 76 0.98 6.09 -13.57
N LEU A 77 0.70 6.11 -12.25
CA LEU A 77 1.20 7.13 -11.33
C LEU A 77 2.72 7.18 -11.32
N ASN A 78 3.40 6.04 -11.16
CA ASN A 78 4.86 5.95 -11.20
C ASN A 78 5.42 6.43 -12.55
N LYS A 79 4.81 6.01 -13.67
CA LYS A 79 5.22 6.42 -15.03
C LYS A 79 5.11 7.94 -15.23
N GLN A 80 4.14 8.58 -14.60
CA GLN A 80 3.91 10.02 -14.70
C GLN A 80 4.63 10.83 -13.62
N ASN A 81 5.53 10.22 -12.85
CA ASN A 81 6.16 10.84 -11.70
C ASN A 81 5.13 11.46 -10.74
N HIS A 82 3.99 10.78 -10.55
CA HIS A 82 2.91 11.22 -9.66
C HIS A 82 2.32 12.60 -9.98
N SER A 83 2.41 13.04 -11.24
CA SER A 83 1.80 14.27 -11.72
C SER A 83 0.57 13.98 -12.59
N CYS A 84 -0.49 14.77 -12.41
CA CYS A 84 -1.67 14.74 -13.26
C CYS A 84 -1.32 15.12 -14.70
N LYS A 85 -1.78 14.35 -15.67
CA LYS A 85 -1.47 14.60 -17.10
C LYS A 85 -2.11 15.88 -17.63
N ILE A 86 -3.20 16.35 -17.02
CA ILE A 86 -3.95 17.54 -17.45
C ILE A 86 -3.41 18.81 -16.80
N CYS A 87 -3.42 18.89 -15.47
CA CYS A 87 -3.01 20.13 -14.77
C CYS A 87 -1.53 20.15 -14.34
N GLY A 88 -0.79 19.04 -14.44
CA GLY A 88 0.62 18.95 -14.05
C GLY A 88 0.89 18.88 -12.54
N LEU A 89 -0.11 19.18 -11.71
CA LEU A 89 0.00 19.12 -10.25
C LEU A 89 0.19 17.69 -9.73
N LYS A 90 0.82 17.57 -8.56
CA LYS A 90 1.04 16.30 -7.88
C LYS A 90 -0.25 15.81 -7.22
N PHE A 91 -0.41 14.49 -7.14
CA PHE A 91 -1.52 13.86 -6.43
C PHE A 91 -1.23 13.84 -4.92
N VAL A 92 -1.57 14.91 -4.22
CA VAL A 92 -1.24 15.06 -2.78
C VAL A 92 -2.48 15.21 -1.91
N ASP A 93 -3.52 15.79 -2.48
CA ASP A 93 -4.79 16.02 -1.79
C ASP A 93 -5.60 14.72 -1.66
N ASP A 94 -6.66 14.75 -0.84
CA ASP A 94 -7.63 13.65 -0.69
C ASP A 94 -8.48 13.41 -1.96
N GLU A 95 -8.16 14.08 -3.06
CA GLU A 95 -8.81 13.91 -4.34
C GLU A 95 -8.49 12.53 -4.96
N ARG A 96 -9.51 11.90 -5.54
CA ARG A 96 -9.35 10.59 -6.17
C ARG A 96 -8.58 10.68 -7.48
N VAL A 97 -7.77 9.66 -7.73
CA VAL A 97 -7.06 9.47 -9.00
C VAL A 97 -7.93 8.65 -9.94
N HIS A 98 -8.24 9.20 -11.11
CA HIS A 98 -8.92 8.51 -12.20
C HIS A 98 -7.94 8.11 -13.31
N LEU A 99 -8.20 6.95 -13.92
CA LEU A 99 -7.53 6.51 -15.14
C LEU A 99 -8.33 6.94 -16.36
N HIS A 100 -7.72 7.77 -17.18
CA HIS A 100 -8.30 8.27 -18.41
C HIS A 100 -7.72 7.54 -19.64
N HIS A 101 -8.59 7.19 -20.58
CA HIS A 101 -8.22 6.59 -21.86
C HIS A 101 -7.91 7.69 -22.87
N ILE A 102 -6.65 7.78 -23.33
CA ILE A 102 -6.20 8.85 -24.25
C ILE A 102 -7.02 8.84 -25.55
N ASP A 103 -7.32 7.65 -26.08
CA ASP A 103 -8.09 7.46 -27.30
C ASP A 103 -9.61 7.53 -27.10
N GLY A 104 -10.10 7.70 -25.87
CA GLY A 104 -11.52 7.65 -25.52
C GLY A 104 -12.17 6.26 -25.64
N ASN A 105 -11.42 5.23 -26.03
CA ASN A 105 -11.90 3.87 -26.16
C ASN A 105 -11.69 3.11 -24.84
N HIS A 106 -12.77 2.98 -24.07
CA HIS A 106 -12.80 2.29 -22.78
C HIS A 106 -12.45 0.78 -22.86
N ASN A 107 -12.42 0.19 -24.06
CA ASN A 107 -11.99 -1.19 -24.27
C ASN A 107 -10.47 -1.31 -24.46
N ASN A 108 -9.76 -0.22 -24.77
CA ASN A 108 -8.31 -0.24 -24.97
C ASN A 108 -7.54 0.01 -23.67
N ARG A 109 -7.39 -1.05 -22.86
CA ARG A 109 -6.69 -1.01 -21.56
C ARG A 109 -5.18 -1.11 -21.65
N LYS A 110 -4.57 -0.81 -22.82
CA LYS A 110 -3.11 -0.86 -22.98
C LYS A 110 -2.46 0.16 -22.03
N PRO A 111 -1.35 -0.17 -21.34
CA PRO A 111 -0.70 0.76 -20.41
C PRO A 111 -0.28 2.10 -21.02
N ASN A 112 -0.02 2.14 -22.34
CA ASN A 112 0.34 3.37 -23.04
C ASN A 112 -0.87 4.22 -23.43
N ASN A 113 -2.08 3.68 -23.32
CA ASN A 113 -3.34 4.37 -23.59
C ASN A 113 -4.00 4.92 -22.31
N LEU A 114 -3.42 4.65 -21.14
CA LEU A 114 -3.96 5.06 -19.85
C LEU A 114 -3.10 6.17 -19.24
N VAL A 115 -3.76 7.22 -18.75
CA VAL A 115 -3.12 8.31 -18.00
C VAL A 115 -3.85 8.55 -16.68
N ALA A 116 -3.09 8.86 -15.63
CA ALA A 116 -3.62 9.21 -14.33
C ALA A 116 -3.92 10.71 -14.30
N ILE A 117 -5.11 11.07 -13.86
CA ILE A 117 -5.57 12.44 -13.72
C ILE A 117 -6.42 12.59 -12.45
N HIS A 118 -6.59 13.81 -11.98
CA HIS A 118 -7.50 14.15 -10.88
C HIS A 118 -8.95 13.90 -11.29
N GLU A 119 -9.82 13.54 -10.34
CA GLU A 119 -11.27 13.42 -10.55
C GLU A 119 -11.86 14.71 -11.13
N SER A 120 -11.55 15.88 -10.56
CA SER A 120 -11.99 17.18 -11.07
C SER A 120 -11.48 17.48 -12.47
N CYS A 121 -10.22 17.12 -12.78
CA CYS A 121 -9.65 17.28 -14.11
C CYS A 121 -10.34 16.38 -15.14
N HIS A 122 -10.74 15.18 -14.71
CA HIS A 122 -11.48 14.24 -15.54
C HIS A 122 -12.87 14.79 -15.87
N ASP A 123 -13.59 15.24 -14.84
CA ASP A 123 -14.92 15.80 -14.99
C ASP A 123 -14.88 17.04 -15.89
N TYR A 124 -13.96 17.97 -15.65
CA TYR A 124 -13.77 19.16 -16.47
C TYR A 124 -13.50 18.82 -17.94
N HIS A 125 -12.63 17.83 -18.21
CA HIS A 125 -12.29 17.38 -19.57
C HIS A 125 -13.47 16.72 -20.31
N HIS A 126 -14.41 16.10 -19.58
CA HIS A 126 -15.60 15.49 -20.17
C HIS A 126 -16.79 16.47 -20.27
N MET A 127 -16.93 17.40 -19.32
CA MET A 127 -17.92 18.48 -19.36
C MET A 127 -17.67 19.45 -20.52
N SER A 128 -16.40 19.74 -20.84
CA SER A 128 -16.07 20.60 -21.97
C SER A 128 -16.42 20.01 -23.34
N LYS A 129 -16.79 18.71 -23.41
CA LYS A 129 -17.16 18.01 -24.65
C LYS A 129 -18.66 17.79 -24.81
N SER A 130 -19.47 18.04 -23.79
CA SER A 130 -20.93 17.92 -23.84
C SER A 130 -21.64 19.20 -24.27
N VAL A 131 -20.89 20.30 -24.46
CA VAL A 131 -21.39 21.59 -24.95
C VAL A 131 -20.86 21.82 -26.36
N SER A 132 -21.39 21.07 -27.32
CA SER A 132 -21.21 21.29 -28.77
C SER A 132 -22.37 20.66 -29.51
#